data_AF-A0A3B9H718-F1
#
_entry.id   AF-A0A3B9H718-F1
#
_cell.length_a   1.000
_cell.length_b   1.000
_cell.length_c   1.000
_cell.angle_alpha   90.00
_cell.angle_beta   90.00
_cell.angle_gamma   90.00
#
_symmetry.space_group_name_H-M   'P 1'
#
loop_
_entity.id
_entity.type
_entity.pdbx_description
1 polymer ?
#
loop_
_entity_poly.entity_id
_entity_poly.type
_entity_poly.pdbx_seq_one_letter_code
_entity_poly.pdbx_strand_id
1 'polypeptide(L)'
;SSVYPPNKQLLDQFDDRIGFPPRATQNILKVEGINIDGAMQGENLSSIDFIKLDVHGAEYEAIEGASGVLSNSCVGLMVESWLVEVHSGQRLIFDVEKEMARYGYYKFGNTQVISWPRKSTEKLRSRKQIVGEENVYLLLCSSAEDAEKLGMKRALKLSIVADLFGYTDYAIQIIELCHKAGFLPKEDSLSIVNHIQRNNKMGFTDKVLTKAIHVLQNKRDNRL
;
A
#
# COMPACT_ATOMS: atom_id res chain seq x y z
N SER A 1 8.38 2.40 -17.65
CA SER A 1 8.97 3.76 -17.78
C SER A 1 9.20 4.32 -16.39
N SER A 2 10.07 5.32 -16.24
CA SER A 2 10.25 6.04 -14.96
C SER A 2 10.62 7.49 -15.26
N VAL A 3 10.28 8.38 -14.33
CA VAL A 3 10.70 9.80 -14.35
C VAL A 3 12.19 9.93 -14.03
N TYR A 4 12.70 9.03 -13.18
CA TYR A 4 14.08 9.03 -12.73
C TYR A 4 14.95 8.08 -13.58
N PRO A 5 16.20 8.47 -13.92
CA PRO A 5 17.10 7.60 -14.65
C PRO A 5 17.49 6.39 -13.80
N PRO A 6 17.80 5.22 -14.39
CA PRO A 6 18.24 4.05 -13.64
C PRO A 6 19.55 4.33 -12.89
N ASN A 7 19.64 3.90 -11.63
CA ASN A 7 20.89 3.95 -10.87
C ASN A 7 21.83 2.83 -11.31
N LYS A 8 22.58 3.07 -12.38
CA LYS A 8 23.45 2.05 -12.99
C LYS A 8 24.46 1.46 -11.99
N GLN A 9 25.03 2.28 -11.11
CA GLN A 9 26.02 1.84 -10.14
C GLN A 9 25.45 0.81 -9.16
N LEU A 10 24.22 1.02 -8.69
CA LEU A 10 23.53 0.07 -7.84
C LEU A 10 23.05 -1.14 -8.64
N LEU A 11 22.40 -0.90 -9.78
CA LEU A 11 21.73 -1.93 -10.58
C LEU A 11 22.70 -2.95 -11.19
N ASP A 12 23.94 -2.56 -11.49
CA ASP A 12 24.97 -3.48 -11.99
C ASP A 12 25.41 -4.52 -10.94
N GLN A 13 25.07 -4.31 -9.66
CA GLN A 13 25.35 -5.25 -8.59
C GLN A 13 24.32 -6.39 -8.49
N PHE A 14 23.23 -6.34 -9.26
CA PHE A 14 22.17 -7.35 -9.28
C PHE A 14 22.26 -8.23 -10.53
N ASP A 15 21.61 -9.39 -10.48
CA ASP A 15 21.53 -10.33 -11.61
C ASP A 15 21.10 -9.66 -12.91
N ASP A 16 21.76 -9.99 -14.02
CA ASP A 16 21.58 -9.34 -15.33
C ASP A 16 20.18 -9.51 -15.93
N ARG A 17 19.32 -10.37 -15.36
CA ARG A 17 17.92 -10.52 -15.78
C ARG A 17 16.98 -9.50 -15.15
N ILE A 18 17.42 -8.78 -14.11
CA ILE A 18 16.59 -7.82 -13.35
C ILE A 18 17.27 -6.48 -13.08
N GLY A 19 18.60 -6.46 -12.94
CA GLY A 19 19.41 -5.28 -12.65
C GLY A 19 19.70 -4.43 -13.89
N PHE A 20 20.95 -3.99 -14.04
CA PHE A 20 21.46 -3.40 -15.29
C PHE A 20 22.06 -4.56 -16.11
N PRO A 21 21.59 -4.90 -17.33
CA PRO A 21 21.00 -4.03 -18.39
C PRO A 21 19.47 -3.96 -18.59
N PRO A 22 18.58 -4.84 -18.07
CA PRO A 22 17.13 -4.78 -18.33
C PRO A 22 16.48 -3.43 -18.02
N ARG A 23 17.02 -2.72 -17.02
CA ARG A 23 16.55 -1.39 -16.61
C ARG A 23 17.30 -0.23 -17.27
N ALA A 24 18.03 -0.46 -18.36
CA ALA A 24 18.72 0.60 -19.08
C ALA A 24 17.76 1.52 -19.84
N THR A 25 18.02 2.84 -19.79
CA THR A 25 17.27 3.84 -20.55
C THR A 25 17.42 3.61 -22.04
N GLN A 26 16.29 3.38 -22.73
CA GLN A 26 16.25 3.26 -24.19
C GLN A 26 15.95 4.61 -24.87
N ASN A 27 15.02 5.40 -24.30
CA ASN A 27 14.61 6.70 -24.82
C ASN A 27 14.31 7.66 -23.65
N ILE A 28 14.46 8.95 -23.90
CA ILE A 28 14.05 10.02 -22.98
C ILE A 28 13.03 10.90 -23.71
N LEU A 29 11.85 11.05 -23.11
CA LEU A 29 10.75 11.83 -23.64
C LEU A 29 10.35 12.89 -22.62
N LYS A 30 10.05 14.09 -23.09
CA LYS A 30 9.39 15.11 -22.27
C LYS A 30 7.88 14.89 -22.35
N VAL A 31 7.24 14.77 -21.20
CA VAL A 31 5.79 14.61 -21.07
C VAL A 31 5.29 15.67 -20.10
N GLU A 32 4.12 16.24 -20.36
CA GLU A 32 3.47 17.15 -19.42
C GLU A 32 2.90 16.33 -18.25
N GLY A 33 3.19 16.77 -17.03
CA GLY A 33 2.69 16.15 -15.80
C GLY A 33 1.59 16.99 -15.17
N ILE A 34 0.65 16.32 -14.51
CA ILE A 34 -0.35 16.92 -13.63
C ILE A 34 -0.29 16.21 -12.28
N ASN A 35 -0.51 16.94 -11.20
CA ASN A 35 -0.62 16.34 -9.88
C ASN A 35 -2.03 15.75 -9.66
N ILE A 36 -2.18 14.91 -8.63
CA ILE A 36 -3.44 14.20 -8.37
C ILE A 36 -4.58 15.18 -8.06
N ASP A 37 -4.32 16.20 -7.26
CA ASP A 37 -5.33 17.23 -6.94
C ASP A 37 -5.78 17.99 -8.21
N GLY A 38 -4.85 18.33 -9.11
CA GLY A 38 -5.15 18.99 -10.38
C GLY A 38 -5.91 18.09 -11.35
N ALA A 39 -5.57 16.80 -11.42
CA ALA A 39 -6.29 15.82 -12.22
C ALA A 39 -7.75 15.69 -11.75
N MET A 40 -7.98 15.69 -10.43
CA MET A 40 -9.32 15.68 -9.86
C MET A 40 -10.15 16.90 -10.28
N GLN A 41 -9.54 18.09 -10.27
CA GLN A 41 -10.21 19.32 -10.72
C GLN A 41 -10.53 19.27 -12.22
N GLY A 42 -9.57 18.85 -13.04
CA GLY A 42 -9.74 18.77 -14.50
C GLY A 42 -10.83 17.79 -14.93
N GLU A 43 -10.96 16.67 -14.22
CA GLU A 43 -11.96 15.62 -14.49
C GLU A 43 -13.28 15.85 -13.72
N ASN A 44 -13.41 16.95 -12.97
CA ASN A 44 -14.55 17.27 -12.10
C ASN A 44 -14.93 16.10 -11.15
N LEU A 45 -13.91 15.42 -10.62
CA LEU A 45 -14.08 14.37 -9.63
C LEU A 45 -14.28 15.01 -8.26
N SER A 46 -15.25 14.50 -7.49
CA SER A 46 -15.60 15.07 -6.18
C SER A 46 -14.83 14.46 -5.00
N SER A 47 -14.36 13.22 -5.14
CA SER A 47 -13.58 12.53 -4.11
C SER A 47 -12.81 11.34 -4.66
N ILE A 48 -11.64 11.07 -4.10
CA ILE A 48 -10.97 9.78 -4.20
C ILE A 48 -10.94 9.14 -2.81
N ASP A 49 -11.40 7.90 -2.71
CA ASP A 49 -11.46 7.16 -1.44
C ASP A 49 -10.23 6.29 -1.23
N PHE A 50 -9.60 5.81 -2.31
CA PHE A 50 -8.45 4.94 -2.25
C PHE A 50 -7.51 5.20 -3.42
N ILE A 51 -6.20 5.19 -3.18
CA ILE A 51 -5.17 5.42 -4.21
C ILE A 51 -4.28 4.19 -4.34
N LYS A 52 -4.07 3.69 -5.55
CA LYS A 52 -2.99 2.75 -5.87
C LYS A 52 -1.87 3.49 -6.60
N LEU A 53 -0.64 3.43 -6.08
CA LEU A 53 0.55 4.01 -6.69
C LEU A 53 1.55 2.91 -7.05
N ASP A 54 1.90 2.86 -8.32
CA ASP A 54 3.00 2.07 -8.89
C ASP A 54 3.53 2.87 -10.08
N VAL A 55 4.36 3.88 -9.78
CA VAL A 55 4.85 4.88 -10.75
C VAL A 55 6.37 4.82 -10.89
N HIS A 56 6.98 3.73 -10.41
CA HIS A 56 8.40 3.40 -10.51
C HIS A 56 9.36 4.52 -10.10
N GLY A 57 9.22 5.00 -8.86
CA GLY A 57 10.18 5.90 -8.19
C GLY A 57 9.72 7.35 -8.05
N ALA A 58 8.54 7.70 -8.56
CA ALA A 58 7.93 9.02 -8.41
C ALA A 58 6.79 9.04 -7.35
N GLU A 59 6.77 8.05 -6.45
CA GLU A 59 5.69 7.90 -5.48
C GLU A 59 5.63 9.09 -4.50
N TYR A 60 6.78 9.63 -4.11
CA TYR A 60 6.84 10.77 -3.19
C TYR A 60 6.18 12.01 -3.79
N GLU A 61 6.51 12.36 -5.04
CA GLU A 61 5.97 13.51 -5.76
C GLU A 61 4.47 13.34 -6.03
N ALA A 62 4.04 12.11 -6.30
CA ALA A 62 2.62 11.79 -6.45
C ALA A 62 1.85 12.01 -5.13
N ILE A 63 2.42 11.60 -3.99
CA ILE A 63 1.84 11.83 -2.65
C ILE A 63 1.82 13.33 -2.32
N GLU A 64 2.92 14.06 -2.56
CA GLU A 64 2.98 15.50 -2.37
C GLU A 64 1.89 16.23 -3.19
N GLY A 65 1.71 15.79 -4.43
CA GLY A 65 0.70 16.28 -5.36
C GLY A 65 -0.75 15.85 -5.06
N ALA A 66 -0.98 15.08 -3.99
CA ALA A 66 -2.29 14.58 -3.56
C ALA A 66 -2.74 15.15 -2.20
N SER A 67 -2.10 16.24 -1.72
CA SER A 67 -2.33 16.80 -0.39
C SER A 67 -3.82 17.06 -0.09
N GLY A 68 -4.57 17.63 -1.04
CA GLY A 68 -5.99 17.91 -0.88
C GLY A 68 -6.81 16.63 -0.76
N VAL A 69 -6.56 15.66 -1.63
CA VAL A 69 -7.21 14.34 -1.58
C VAL A 69 -6.92 13.61 -0.27
N LEU A 70 -5.66 13.60 0.17
CA LEU A 70 -5.21 12.94 1.39
C LEU A 70 -5.84 13.54 2.64
N SER A 71 -5.94 14.87 2.71
CA SER A 71 -6.57 15.57 3.83
C SER A 71 -8.08 15.36 3.89
N ASN A 72 -8.77 15.30 2.75
CA ASN A 72 -10.23 15.50 2.73
C ASN A 72 -11.06 14.23 2.47
N SER A 73 -10.62 13.32 1.60
CA SER A 73 -11.49 12.21 1.15
C SER A 73 -10.86 10.83 1.24
N CYS A 74 -9.57 10.71 0.96
CA CYS A 74 -8.92 9.41 0.91
C CYS A 74 -8.95 8.73 2.29
N VAL A 75 -9.04 7.40 2.29
CA VAL A 75 -9.04 6.59 3.53
C VAL A 75 -7.96 5.52 3.52
N GLY A 76 -7.37 5.23 2.35
CA GLY A 76 -6.27 4.30 2.24
C GLY A 76 -5.50 4.39 0.94
N LEU A 77 -4.29 3.86 0.96
CA LEU A 77 -3.40 3.80 -0.19
C LEU A 77 -2.78 2.42 -0.30
N MET A 78 -2.47 1.99 -1.52
CA MET A 78 -1.59 0.88 -1.81
C MET A 78 -0.41 1.40 -2.64
N VAL A 79 0.80 1.36 -2.09
CA VAL A 79 1.97 2.01 -2.69
C VAL A 79 3.07 0.99 -2.89
N GLU A 80 3.47 0.77 -4.15
CA GLU A 80 4.72 0.11 -4.52
C GLU A 80 5.84 1.14 -4.56
N SER A 81 6.86 0.98 -3.71
CA SER A 81 8.04 1.84 -3.76
C SER A 81 9.30 1.08 -3.37
N TRP A 82 10.45 1.75 -3.48
CA TRP A 82 11.76 1.13 -3.36
C TRP A 82 12.41 1.43 -2.00
N LEU A 83 13.11 0.42 -1.46
CA LEU A 83 13.93 0.49 -0.25
C LEU A 83 15.38 0.87 -0.56
N VAL A 84 15.76 0.82 -1.84
CA VAL A 84 17.05 1.26 -2.35
C VAL A 84 16.84 2.10 -3.61
N GLU A 85 17.79 2.95 -3.93
CA GLU A 85 17.71 3.91 -5.04
C GLU A 85 17.86 3.20 -6.41
N VAL A 86 16.82 2.46 -6.83
CA VAL A 86 16.77 1.76 -8.13
C VAL A 86 16.88 2.75 -9.29
N HIS A 87 16.31 3.94 -9.12
CA HIS A 87 16.44 5.08 -10.00
C HIS A 87 17.20 6.21 -9.29
N SER A 88 18.21 6.78 -9.95
CA SER A 88 19.04 7.81 -9.35
C SER A 88 18.26 9.11 -9.12
N GLY A 89 18.38 9.66 -7.91
CA GLY A 89 17.68 10.85 -7.42
C GLY A 89 16.29 10.58 -6.85
N GLN A 90 15.77 9.35 -6.93
CA GLN A 90 14.43 9.05 -6.43
C GLN A 90 14.36 9.14 -4.90
N ARG A 91 13.16 9.38 -4.40
CA ARG A 91 12.83 9.17 -2.99
C ARG A 91 12.58 7.70 -2.70
N LEU A 92 12.80 7.31 -1.44
CA LEU A 92 12.63 5.93 -0.99
C LEU A 92 11.37 5.79 -0.14
N ILE A 93 10.96 4.55 0.09
CA ILE A 93 9.70 4.26 0.79
C ILE A 93 9.57 4.97 2.14
N PHE A 94 10.67 5.15 2.88
CA PHE A 94 10.66 5.86 4.16
C PHE A 94 10.40 7.38 4.01
N ASP A 95 10.76 7.99 2.88
CA ASP A 95 10.40 9.38 2.58
C ASP A 95 8.91 9.48 2.24
N VAL A 96 8.39 8.51 1.47
CA VAL A 96 6.97 8.42 1.11
C VAL A 96 6.12 8.20 2.37
N GLU A 97 6.52 7.28 3.24
CA GLU A 97 5.88 7.00 4.53
C GLU A 97 5.88 8.23 5.45
N LYS A 98 7.01 8.94 5.51
CA LYS A 98 7.11 10.18 6.27
C LYS A 98 6.13 11.23 5.76
N GLU A 99 5.99 11.38 4.45
CA GLU A 99 5.04 12.33 3.88
C GLU A 99 3.59 11.92 4.16
N MET A 100 3.24 10.64 3.94
CA MET A 100 1.91 10.10 4.23
C MET A 100 1.51 10.22 5.71
N ALA A 101 2.46 10.05 6.64
CA ALA A 101 2.23 10.18 8.07
C ALA A 101 1.76 11.59 8.47
N ARG A 102 2.14 12.64 7.72
CA ARG A 102 1.66 14.03 7.95
C ARG A 102 0.15 14.16 7.78
N TYR A 103 -0.46 13.26 7.02
CA TYR A 103 -1.90 13.20 6.78
C TYR A 103 -2.60 12.08 7.58
N GLY A 104 -1.88 11.41 8.48
CA GLY A 104 -2.43 10.37 9.36
C GLY A 104 -2.49 8.96 8.77
N TYR A 105 -1.83 8.70 7.65
CA TYR A 105 -1.76 7.35 7.05
C TYR A 105 -0.55 6.58 7.57
N TYR A 106 -0.78 5.32 7.95
CA TYR A 106 0.26 4.44 8.48
C TYR A 106 0.21 3.08 7.81
N LYS A 107 1.34 2.36 7.79
CA LYS A 107 1.45 1.03 7.20
C LYS A 107 0.66 0.02 8.03
N PHE A 108 -0.28 -0.66 7.41
CA PHE A 108 -1.03 -1.78 8.01
C PHE A 108 -0.48 -3.13 7.58
N GLY A 109 0.19 -3.21 6.42
CA GLY A 109 0.90 -4.40 6.00
C GLY A 109 1.42 -4.33 4.57
N ASN A 110 2.08 -5.39 4.17
CA ASN A 110 2.69 -5.57 2.86
C ASN A 110 1.92 -6.59 2.03
N THR A 111 1.55 -6.22 0.80
CA THR A 111 0.97 -7.14 -0.19
C THR A 111 2.05 -7.88 -0.95
N GLN A 112 3.21 -7.23 -1.16
CA GLN A 112 4.32 -7.79 -1.91
C GLN A 112 5.67 -7.33 -1.36
N VAL A 113 6.64 -8.25 -1.37
CA VAL A 113 8.05 -7.96 -1.11
C VAL A 113 8.85 -8.30 -2.36
N ILE A 114 9.57 -7.32 -2.90
CA ILE A 114 10.40 -7.45 -4.09
C ILE A 114 11.84 -7.67 -3.64
N SER A 115 12.41 -8.82 -4.02
CA SER A 115 13.79 -9.17 -3.66
C SER A 115 14.60 -9.63 -4.86
N TRP A 116 15.80 -9.10 -5.00
CA TRP A 116 16.69 -9.34 -6.13
C TRP A 116 17.98 -10.05 -5.69
N PRO A 117 18.40 -11.13 -6.38
CA PRO A 117 19.73 -11.71 -6.18
C PRO A 117 20.84 -10.74 -6.61
N ARG A 118 21.93 -10.74 -5.84
CA ARG A 118 23.18 -10.07 -6.20
C ARG A 118 23.87 -10.83 -7.34
N LYS A 119 24.57 -10.10 -8.21
CA LYS A 119 25.39 -10.68 -9.26
C LYS A 119 26.53 -11.49 -8.63
N SER A 120 26.76 -12.70 -9.13
CA SER A 120 27.80 -13.62 -8.64
C SER A 120 28.25 -14.51 -9.79
N THR A 121 29.56 -14.76 -9.90
CA THR A 121 30.12 -15.73 -10.85
C THR A 121 29.95 -17.18 -10.35
N GLU A 122 29.79 -17.36 -9.05
CA GLU A 122 29.62 -18.66 -8.40
C GLU A 122 28.13 -19.06 -8.31
N LYS A 123 27.85 -20.36 -8.46
CA LYS A 123 26.51 -20.93 -8.19
C LYS A 123 26.29 -21.07 -6.69
N LEU A 124 25.90 -19.96 -6.06
CA LEU A 124 25.63 -19.91 -4.64
C LEU A 124 24.14 -20.03 -4.34
N ARG A 125 23.81 -20.79 -3.29
CA ARG A 125 22.50 -20.67 -2.65
C ARG A 125 22.57 -19.52 -1.65
N SER A 126 22.15 -18.33 -2.09
CA SER A 126 22.15 -17.12 -1.26
C SER A 126 20.73 -16.55 -1.07
N ARG A 127 20.53 -15.81 0.01
CA ARG A 127 19.33 -14.99 0.18
C ARG A 127 19.39 -13.79 -0.76
N LYS A 128 18.22 -13.35 -1.22
CA LYS A 128 18.05 -12.16 -2.06
C LYS A 128 17.98 -10.91 -1.17
N GLN A 129 18.44 -9.78 -1.69
CA GLN A 129 18.26 -8.49 -1.03
C GLN A 129 16.86 -7.96 -1.32
N ILE A 130 16.14 -7.51 -0.29
CA ILE A 130 14.88 -6.79 -0.47
C ILE A 130 15.21 -5.41 -1.06
N VAL A 131 14.54 -5.06 -2.16
CA VAL A 131 14.79 -3.82 -2.90
C VAL A 131 13.58 -2.92 -2.96
N GLY A 132 12.37 -3.45 -2.77
CA GLY A 132 11.12 -2.70 -2.81
C GLY A 132 9.98 -3.53 -2.25
N GLU A 133 8.85 -2.87 -2.03
CA GLU A 133 7.66 -3.46 -1.41
C GLU A 133 6.41 -2.75 -1.93
N GLU A 134 5.30 -3.48 -2.04
CA GLU A 134 3.96 -2.91 -2.15
C GLU A 134 3.28 -3.03 -0.79
N ASN A 135 2.81 -1.90 -0.26
CA ASN A 135 2.29 -1.79 1.09
C ASN A 135 0.91 -1.13 1.10
N VAL A 136 0.04 -1.59 2.01
CA VAL A 136 -1.26 -0.97 2.30
C VAL A 136 -1.10 -0.01 3.48
N TYR A 137 -1.55 1.21 3.26
CA TYR A 137 -1.60 2.28 4.24
C TYR A 137 -3.05 2.67 4.48
N LEU A 138 -3.47 2.75 5.73
CA LEU A 138 -4.81 3.20 6.09
C LEU A 138 -4.72 4.44 6.97
N LEU A 139 -5.74 5.29 6.87
CA LEU A 139 -5.90 6.43 7.76
C LEU A 139 -6.16 5.94 9.18
N LEU A 140 -5.40 6.44 10.15
CA LEU A 140 -5.54 6.03 11.54
C LEU A 140 -6.68 6.78 12.24
N CYS A 141 -7.76 6.06 12.48
CA CYS A 141 -8.83 6.40 13.41
C CYS A 141 -8.69 5.54 14.67
N SER A 142 -8.40 6.15 15.84
CA SER A 142 -8.17 5.42 17.10
C SER A 142 -9.10 5.83 18.23
N SER A 143 -9.92 6.87 18.02
CA SER A 143 -10.85 7.39 19.02
C SER A 143 -12.20 7.79 18.41
N ALA A 144 -13.19 8.03 19.27
CA ALA A 144 -14.49 8.55 18.85
C ALA A 144 -14.36 9.98 18.30
N GLU A 145 -13.42 10.77 18.85
CA GLU A 145 -13.10 12.11 18.35
C GLU A 145 -12.50 12.07 16.94
N ASP A 146 -11.64 11.08 16.64
CA ASP A 146 -11.13 10.90 15.28
C ASP A 146 -12.27 10.52 14.32
N ALA A 147 -13.14 9.60 14.71
CA ALA A 147 -14.31 9.21 13.92
C ALA A 147 -15.25 10.40 13.66
N GLU A 148 -15.40 11.30 14.64
CA GLU A 148 -16.13 12.56 14.49
C GLU A 148 -15.49 13.51 13.49
N LYS A 149 -14.17 13.72 13.58
CA LYS A 149 -13.42 14.55 12.62
C LYS A 149 -13.50 14.00 11.20
N LEU A 150 -13.49 12.69 11.02
CA LEU A 150 -13.67 12.05 9.71
C LEU A 150 -15.10 12.20 9.19
N GLY A 151 -16.08 12.19 10.09
CA GLY A 151 -17.49 12.12 9.78
C GLY A 151 -17.93 10.73 9.30
N MET A 152 -19.24 10.48 9.40
CA MET A 152 -19.84 9.17 9.15
C MET A 152 -19.43 8.55 7.81
N LYS A 153 -19.53 9.32 6.71
CA LYS A 153 -19.27 8.80 5.35
C LYS A 153 -17.83 8.31 5.20
N ARG A 154 -16.84 9.09 5.65
CA ARG A 154 -15.42 8.75 5.51
C ARG A 154 -15.02 7.62 6.45
N ALA A 155 -15.53 7.62 7.68
CA ALA A 155 -15.30 6.54 8.64
C ALA A 155 -15.89 5.19 8.16
N LEU A 156 -17.10 5.18 7.59
CA LEU A 156 -17.68 3.96 7.01
C LEU A 156 -16.86 3.45 5.81
N LYS A 157 -16.38 4.34 4.94
CA LYS A 157 -15.48 3.96 3.83
C LYS A 157 -14.17 3.37 4.35
N LEU A 158 -13.58 3.96 5.38
CA LEU A 158 -12.38 3.42 6.03
C LEU A 158 -12.63 2.00 6.57
N SER A 159 -13.78 1.76 7.21
CA SER A 159 -14.15 0.42 7.68
C SER A 159 -14.27 -0.59 6.53
N ILE A 160 -14.94 -0.20 5.44
CA ILE A 160 -15.08 -1.05 4.24
C ILE A 160 -13.72 -1.37 3.62
N VAL A 161 -12.84 -0.37 3.47
CA VAL A 161 -11.50 -0.56 2.91
C VAL A 161 -10.64 -1.43 3.84
N ALA A 162 -10.70 -1.21 5.16
CA ALA A 162 -9.99 -2.04 6.13
C ALA A 162 -10.42 -3.51 6.02
N ASP A 163 -11.73 -3.79 5.95
CA ASP A 163 -12.24 -5.16 5.79
C ASP A 163 -11.86 -5.77 4.43
N LEU A 164 -11.91 -4.98 3.35
CA LEU A 164 -11.51 -5.41 2.00
C LEU A 164 -10.05 -5.91 1.96
N PHE A 165 -9.15 -5.28 2.72
CA PHE A 165 -7.75 -5.70 2.84
C PHE A 165 -7.50 -6.70 3.98
N GLY A 166 -8.56 -7.21 4.63
CA GLY A 166 -8.47 -8.24 5.67
C GLY A 166 -8.13 -7.72 7.06
N TYR A 167 -8.11 -6.40 7.28
CA TYR A 167 -8.00 -5.77 8.60
C TYR A 167 -9.40 -5.66 9.24
N THR A 168 -10.09 -6.80 9.31
CA THR A 168 -11.49 -6.92 9.74
C THR A 168 -11.68 -6.50 11.20
N ASP A 169 -10.71 -6.75 12.07
CA ASP A 169 -10.73 -6.28 13.45
C ASP A 169 -10.71 -4.75 13.53
N TYR A 170 -9.87 -4.11 12.72
CA TYR A 170 -9.82 -2.66 12.59
C TYR A 170 -11.12 -2.10 11.99
N ALA A 171 -11.67 -2.77 10.98
CA ALA A 171 -12.97 -2.42 10.40
C ALA A 171 -14.09 -2.39 11.46
N ILE A 172 -14.16 -3.41 12.32
CA ILE A 172 -15.12 -3.49 13.44
C ILE A 172 -14.87 -2.35 14.44
N GLN A 173 -13.61 -2.10 14.82
CA GLN A 173 -13.27 -1.01 15.73
C GLN A 173 -13.77 0.34 15.20
N ILE A 174 -13.61 0.63 13.92
CA ILE A 174 -14.11 1.87 13.31
C ILE A 174 -15.64 1.97 13.42
N ILE A 175 -16.38 0.89 13.22
CA ILE A 175 -17.85 0.87 13.37
C ILE A 175 -18.27 1.12 14.82
N GLU A 176 -17.54 0.57 15.79
CA GLU A 176 -17.75 0.83 17.21
C GLU A 176 -17.42 2.28 17.59
N LEU A 177 -16.35 2.85 17.01
CA LEU A 177 -15.99 4.25 17.19
C LEU A 177 -17.04 5.19 16.58
N CYS A 178 -17.59 4.86 15.41
CA CYS A 178 -18.72 5.60 14.82
C CYS A 178 -19.94 5.60 15.75
N HIS A 179 -20.22 4.48 16.42
CA HIS A 179 -21.30 4.40 17.40
C HIS A 179 -21.01 5.26 18.63
N LYS A 180 -19.79 5.16 19.18
CA LYS A 180 -19.35 5.98 20.33
C LYS A 180 -19.38 7.48 20.03
N ALA A 181 -19.09 7.86 18.79
CA ALA A 181 -19.14 9.24 18.32
C ALA A 181 -20.58 9.74 18.06
N GLY A 182 -21.59 8.87 18.14
CA GLY A 182 -23.01 9.25 18.00
C GLY A 182 -23.54 9.32 16.56
N PHE A 183 -22.70 9.04 15.54
CA PHE A 183 -23.12 9.09 14.14
C PHE A 183 -23.74 7.80 13.61
N LEU A 184 -23.60 6.70 14.35
CA LEU A 184 -24.17 5.40 13.98
C LEU A 184 -25.03 4.84 15.12
N PRO A 185 -26.34 4.65 14.92
CA PRO A 185 -27.20 4.02 15.90
C PRO A 185 -26.68 2.65 16.33
N LYS A 186 -26.94 2.28 17.58
CA LYS A 186 -26.46 1.00 18.16
C LYS A 186 -26.92 -0.21 17.34
N GLU A 187 -28.17 -0.17 16.86
CA GLU A 187 -28.75 -1.26 16.07
C GLU A 187 -28.02 -1.44 14.73
N ASP A 188 -27.76 -0.35 14.01
CA ASP A 188 -27.02 -0.38 12.74
C ASP A 188 -25.57 -0.82 12.94
N SER A 189 -24.90 -0.29 13.97
CA SER A 189 -23.54 -0.69 14.35
C SER A 189 -23.47 -2.20 14.62
N LEU A 190 -24.38 -2.74 15.43
CA LEU A 190 -24.47 -4.18 15.69
C LEU A 190 -24.78 -4.98 14.42
N SER A 191 -25.66 -4.49 13.56
CA SER A 191 -26.00 -5.15 12.30
C SER A 191 -24.78 -5.30 11.39
N ILE A 192 -24.00 -4.21 11.23
CA ILE A 192 -22.78 -4.19 10.42
C ILE A 192 -21.70 -5.09 11.03
N VAL A 193 -21.43 -4.97 12.33
CA VAL A 193 -20.45 -5.81 13.03
C VAL A 193 -20.81 -7.29 12.88
N ASN A 194 -22.08 -7.64 13.07
CA ASN A 194 -22.54 -9.01 12.88
C ASN A 194 -22.39 -9.49 11.43
N HIS A 195 -22.62 -8.63 10.44
CA HIS A 195 -22.40 -8.96 9.03
C HIS A 195 -20.93 -9.27 8.75
N ILE A 196 -20.02 -8.39 9.18
CA ILE A 196 -18.57 -8.57 9.04
C ILE A 196 -18.13 -9.88 9.72
N GLN A 197 -18.54 -10.10 10.98
CA GLN A 197 -18.19 -11.32 11.72
C GLN A 197 -18.72 -12.61 11.09
N ARG A 198 -19.93 -12.59 10.50
CA ARG A 198 -20.49 -13.75 9.80
C ARG A 198 -19.68 -14.09 8.55
N ASN A 199 -19.25 -13.08 7.80
CA ASN A 199 -18.52 -13.23 6.55
C ASN A 199 -17.01 -13.48 6.74
N ASN A 200 -16.44 -13.10 7.89
CA ASN A 200 -15.05 -13.38 8.24
C ASN A 200 -14.81 -14.87 8.60
N LYS A 201 -15.86 -15.68 8.79
CA LYS A 201 -15.70 -17.10 9.14
C LYS A 201 -15.03 -17.85 7.99
N MET A 202 -13.75 -18.20 8.15
CA MET A 202 -13.05 -19.15 7.27
C MET A 202 -13.89 -20.43 7.09
N GLY A 203 -14.21 -20.76 5.85
CA GLY A 203 -14.81 -22.03 5.51
C GLY A 203 -13.90 -23.20 5.88
N PHE A 204 -14.46 -24.39 6.04
CA PHE A 204 -13.69 -25.62 6.28
C PHE A 204 -12.62 -25.84 5.19
N THR A 205 -12.94 -25.50 3.95
CA THR A 205 -12.04 -25.53 2.79
C THR A 205 -10.88 -24.54 2.93
N ASP A 206 -11.12 -23.34 3.46
CA ASP A 206 -10.08 -22.33 3.64
C ASP A 206 -9.08 -22.76 4.71
N LYS A 207 -9.52 -23.43 5.79
CA LYS A 207 -8.62 -23.97 6.81
C LYS A 207 -7.68 -25.03 6.25
N VAL A 208 -8.18 -25.89 5.37
CA VAL A 208 -7.37 -26.93 4.70
C VAL A 208 -6.42 -26.29 3.70
N LEU A 209 -6.87 -25.30 2.93
CA LEU A 209 -6.05 -24.60 1.94
C LEU A 209 -4.96 -23.76 2.60
N THR A 210 -5.26 -22.99 3.64
CA THR A 210 -4.27 -22.23 4.41
C THR A 210 -3.25 -23.15 5.06
N LYS A 211 -3.68 -24.31 5.60
CA LYS A 211 -2.75 -25.31 6.14
C LYS A 211 -1.87 -25.94 5.05
N ALA A 212 -2.43 -26.19 3.86
CA ALA A 212 -1.67 -26.69 2.71
C ALA A 212 -0.66 -25.66 2.19
N ILE A 213 -1.05 -24.39 2.07
CA ILE A 213 -0.19 -23.27 1.68
C ILE A 213 0.95 -23.11 2.69
N HIS A 214 0.65 -23.13 3.99
CA HIS A 214 1.65 -23.01 5.04
C HIS A 214 2.64 -24.20 5.04
N VAL A 215 2.16 -25.42 4.80
CA VAL A 215 3.01 -26.61 4.63
C VAL A 215 3.87 -26.52 3.36
N LEU A 216 3.34 -25.97 2.27
CA LEU A 216 4.08 -25.80 1.01
C LEU A 216 5.14 -24.69 1.09
N GLN A 217 4.84 -23.60 1.80
CA GLN A 217 5.81 -22.54 2.10
C GLN A 217 6.96 -23.09 2.96
N ASN A 218 6.66 -23.81 4.05
CA ASN A 218 7.68 -24.44 4.89
C ASN A 218 8.47 -25.57 4.19
N LYS A 219 7.87 -26.27 3.21
CA LYS A 219 8.58 -27.26 2.38
C LYS A 219 9.48 -26.63 1.32
N ARG A 220 9.19 -25.42 0.85
CA ARG A 220 10.07 -24.67 -0.06
C ARG A 220 11.33 -24.18 0.65
N ASP A 221 11.23 -23.80 1.92
CA ASP A 221 12.40 -23.40 2.72
C ASP A 221 13.35 -24.57 3.04
N ASN A 222 12.82 -25.80 3.15
CA ASN A 222 13.59 -27.03 3.37
C ASN A 222 14.10 -27.73 2.09
N ARG A 223 13.85 -27.17 0.89
CA ARG A 223 14.25 -27.75 -0.41
C ARG A 223 15.16 -26.87 -1.26
N LEU A 224 15.70 -25.83 -0.67
CA LEU A 224 16.98 -25.30 -1.17
C LEU A 224 18.07 -25.99 -0.34
#